data_AF-A0A7S2FYJ4-F1
#
_entry.id   AF-A0A7S2FYJ4-F1
#
_cell.length_a   1.000
_cell.length_b   1.000
_cell.length_c   1.000
_cell.angle_alpha   90.00
_cell.angle_beta   90.00
_cell.angle_gamma   90.00
#
_symmetry.space_group_name_H-M   'P 1'
#
loop_
_entity.id
_entity.type
_entity.pdbx_description
1 polymer ?
#
loop_
_entity_poly.entity_id
_entity_poly.type
_entity_poly.pdbx_seq_one_letter_code
_entity_poly.pdbx_strand_id
1 'polypeptide(L)'
;MSYYQTIDGMKCDKGIIEACQEAVKGQGDGRVSLADAKKVFEKVADGGVETRCERWTVRHCLTAFKFTAAAHDWFIENCAQVPQSDDAPAAKKARTEEEAADPGDGRKDYYEVLDGAKCDRAIVDACREAVKGQGDGRVSLEDAKKVFEHAEDGNILTRCERWTIRYCLTEFKWTEAAQDWIVDALQKVPGAESHESHCCIS
;
A
#
# COMPACT_ATOMS: atom_id res chain seq x y z
N MET A 1 -18.58 17.56 5.05
CA MET A 1 -17.54 16.80 4.34
C MET A 1 -16.98 15.74 5.28
N SER A 2 -16.80 14.51 4.82
CA SER A 2 -16.03 13.51 5.58
C SER A 2 -14.54 13.76 5.36
N TYR A 3 -13.77 13.83 6.44
CA TYR A 3 -12.31 13.94 6.39
C TYR A 3 -11.64 12.65 5.90
N TYR A 4 -12.35 11.53 6.02
CA TYR A 4 -11.88 10.20 5.60
C TYR A 4 -12.74 9.64 4.47
N GLN A 5 -12.13 8.80 3.66
CA GLN A 5 -12.78 7.98 2.65
C GLN A 5 -12.47 6.51 2.92
N THR A 6 -13.49 5.65 2.96
CA THR A 6 -13.27 4.20 3.12
C THR A 6 -12.91 3.59 1.77
N ILE A 7 -11.75 2.95 1.69
CA ILE A 7 -11.25 2.27 0.49
C ILE A 7 -10.79 0.88 0.89
N ASP A 8 -11.27 -0.16 0.19
CA ASP A 8 -11.00 -1.56 0.51
C ASP A 8 -11.17 -1.87 2.02
N GLY A 9 -12.17 -1.27 2.66
CA GLY A 9 -12.47 -1.45 4.08
C GLY A 9 -11.59 -0.68 5.08
N MET A 10 -10.57 0.06 4.66
CA MET A 10 -9.78 0.94 5.54
C MET A 10 -10.16 2.41 5.39
N LYS A 11 -10.04 3.17 6.48
CA LYS A 11 -10.19 4.63 6.44
C LYS A 11 -8.91 5.26 5.89
N CYS A 12 -9.03 5.89 4.73
CA CYS A 12 -7.96 6.65 4.10
C CYS A 12 -8.22 8.15 4.26
N ASP A 13 -7.16 8.94 4.36
CA ASP A 13 -7.24 10.39 4.40
C ASP A 13 -7.72 10.93 3.04
N LYS A 14 -8.86 11.63 3.06
CA LYS A 14 -9.47 12.13 1.83
C LYS A 14 -8.64 13.26 1.20
N GLY A 15 -7.95 14.06 2.00
CA GLY A 15 -7.14 15.18 1.54
C GLY A 15 -5.92 14.73 0.73
N ILE A 16 -5.25 13.67 1.15
CA ILE A 16 -4.12 13.07 0.40
C ILE A 16 -4.61 12.48 -0.94
N ILE A 17 -5.77 11.81 -0.94
CA ILE A 17 -6.37 11.26 -2.17
C ILE A 17 -6.75 12.38 -3.13
N GLU A 18 -7.43 13.42 -2.65
CA GLU A 18 -7.81 14.57 -3.47
C GLU A 18 -6.58 15.28 -4.04
N ALA A 19 -5.50 15.44 -3.27
CA ALA A 19 -4.25 16.00 -3.76
C ALA A 19 -3.66 15.18 -4.92
N CYS A 20 -3.71 13.84 -4.83
CA CYS A 20 -3.28 12.97 -5.93
C CYS A 20 -4.21 13.07 -7.14
N GLN A 21 -5.53 13.18 -6.93
CA GLN A 21 -6.49 13.38 -8.02
C GLN A 21 -6.27 14.70 -8.75
N GLU A 22 -6.00 15.79 -8.03
CA GLU A 22 -5.68 17.09 -8.63
C GLU A 22 -4.33 17.04 -9.38
N ALA A 23 -3.34 16.31 -8.86
CA ALA A 23 -2.06 16.11 -9.53
C ALA A 23 -2.21 15.46 -10.92
N VAL A 24 -3.07 14.45 -11.05
CA VAL A 24 -3.30 13.76 -12.34
C VAL A 24 -4.27 14.50 -13.28
N LYS A 25 -5.05 15.46 -12.78
CA LYS A 25 -5.94 16.32 -13.61
C LYS A 25 -5.20 17.39 -14.41
N GLY A 26 -3.90 17.58 -14.18
CA GLY A 26 -3.06 18.52 -14.92
C GLY A 26 -2.89 18.18 -16.40
N GLN A 27 -2.25 19.08 -17.15
CA GLN A 27 -1.84 18.82 -18.55
C GLN A 27 -0.61 17.90 -18.56
N GLY A 28 -0.81 16.60 -18.74
CA GLY A 28 0.26 15.61 -18.79
C GLY A 28 -0.22 14.25 -19.31
N ASP A 29 0.63 13.23 -19.17
CA ASP A 29 0.37 11.83 -19.51
C ASP A 29 -0.51 11.10 -18.46
N GLY A 30 -1.09 11.86 -17.51
CA GLY A 30 -1.88 11.34 -16.41
C GLY A 30 -1.05 10.75 -15.27
N ARG A 31 0.28 10.96 -15.25
CA ARG A 31 1.16 10.53 -14.15
C ARG A 31 1.45 11.65 -13.16
N VAL A 32 1.65 11.28 -11.90
CA VAL A 32 2.11 12.20 -10.85
C VAL A 32 3.59 12.49 -11.06
N SER A 33 3.90 13.75 -11.36
CA SER A 33 5.26 14.25 -11.53
C SER A 33 5.97 14.40 -10.18
N LEU A 34 7.30 14.54 -10.17
CA LEU A 34 8.05 14.80 -8.93
C LEU A 34 7.64 16.11 -8.25
N ALA A 35 7.24 17.11 -9.03
CA ALA A 35 6.74 18.38 -8.48
C ALA A 35 5.38 18.20 -7.79
N ASP A 36 4.51 17.35 -8.32
CA ASP A 36 3.21 17.09 -7.72
C ASP A 36 3.30 16.13 -6.54
N ALA A 37 4.19 15.13 -6.60
CA ALA A 37 4.50 14.26 -5.47
C ALA A 37 5.00 15.06 -4.25
N LYS A 38 5.78 16.13 -4.46
CA LYS A 38 6.17 17.07 -3.38
C LYS A 38 4.97 17.76 -2.73
N LYS A 39 4.01 18.24 -3.52
CA LYS A 39 2.78 18.86 -2.99
C LYS A 39 1.91 17.86 -2.23
N VAL A 40 1.83 16.61 -2.70
CA VAL A 40 1.15 15.53 -1.99
C VAL A 40 1.87 15.24 -0.67
N PHE A 41 3.21 15.21 -0.69
CA PHE A 41 4.01 14.94 0.51
C PHE A 41 3.85 16.03 1.58
N GLU A 42 3.72 17.30 1.18
CA GLU A 42 3.40 18.39 2.11
C GLU A 42 2.10 18.14 2.89
N LYS A 43 1.14 17.40 2.32
CA LYS A 43 -0.09 16.97 3.01
C LYS A 43 0.12 15.79 3.94
N VAL A 44 1.02 14.88 3.59
CA VAL A 44 1.39 13.74 4.45
C VAL A 44 2.20 14.21 5.66
N ALA A 45 3.08 15.18 5.47
CA ALA A 45 3.98 15.69 6.50
C ALA A 45 3.41 16.86 7.31
N ASP A 46 2.16 17.30 7.06
CA ASP A 46 1.60 18.51 7.69
C ASP A 46 1.46 18.38 9.22
N GLY A 47 1.18 17.18 9.72
CA GLY A 47 1.10 16.84 11.13
C GLY A 47 2.45 16.57 11.80
N GLY A 48 3.55 16.54 11.04
CA GLY A 48 4.89 16.20 11.54
C GLY A 48 5.08 14.75 11.98
N VAL A 49 4.04 13.92 11.84
CA VAL A 49 4.01 12.49 12.13
C VAL A 49 3.13 11.81 11.09
N GLU A 50 3.54 10.66 10.59
CA GLU A 50 2.74 9.82 9.70
C GLU A 50 1.99 8.80 10.55
N THR A 51 0.68 8.97 10.66
CA THR A 51 -0.22 8.00 11.31
C THR A 51 -0.42 6.78 10.42
N ARG A 52 -0.85 5.67 11.02
CA ARG A 52 -1.23 4.45 10.29
C ARG A 52 -2.19 4.74 9.12
N CYS A 53 -3.19 5.60 9.33
CA CYS A 53 -4.16 5.97 8.28
C CYS A 53 -3.48 6.69 7.10
N GLU A 54 -2.58 7.63 7.36
CA GLU A 54 -1.86 8.38 6.33
C GLU A 54 -0.93 7.46 5.54
N ARG A 55 -0.20 6.56 6.21
CA ARG A 55 0.67 5.57 5.56
C ARG A 55 -0.11 4.64 4.62
N TRP A 56 -1.26 4.14 5.07
CA TRP A 56 -2.13 3.33 4.21
C TRP A 56 -2.72 4.12 3.05
N THR A 57 -2.99 5.41 3.26
CA THR A 57 -3.47 6.31 2.20
C THR A 57 -2.39 6.53 1.15
N VAL A 58 -1.16 6.81 1.57
CA VAL A 58 0.02 6.92 0.70
C VAL A 58 0.18 5.68 -0.15
N ARG A 59 0.17 4.50 0.49
CA ARG A 59 0.22 3.19 -0.18
C ARG A 59 -0.91 2.99 -1.19
N HIS A 60 -2.13 3.38 -0.84
CA HIS A 60 -3.25 3.34 -1.77
C HIS A 60 -2.99 4.26 -2.97
N CYS A 61 -2.59 5.51 -2.74
CA CYS A 61 -2.32 6.47 -3.80
C CYS A 61 -1.25 5.97 -4.78
N LEU A 62 -0.16 5.36 -4.31
CA LEU A 62 0.88 4.79 -5.17
C LEU A 62 0.38 3.63 -6.05
N THR A 63 -0.73 3.00 -5.69
CA THR A 63 -1.37 1.95 -6.51
C THR A 63 -2.60 2.40 -7.30
N ALA A 64 -3.20 3.52 -6.90
CA ALA A 64 -4.37 4.08 -7.57
C ALA A 64 -3.95 5.03 -8.70
N PHE A 65 -2.83 5.73 -8.55
CA PHE A 65 -2.28 6.68 -9.51
C PHE A 65 -0.93 6.21 -10.02
N LYS A 66 -0.62 6.53 -11.28
CA LYS A 66 0.70 6.24 -11.86
C LYS A 66 1.67 7.34 -11.46
N PHE A 67 2.74 6.99 -10.77
CA PHE A 67 3.82 7.92 -10.45
C PHE A 67 4.97 7.74 -11.42
N THR A 68 5.69 8.80 -11.74
CA THR A 68 6.99 8.64 -12.40
C THR A 68 7.96 7.93 -11.46
N ALA A 69 8.88 7.10 -11.97
CA ALA A 69 9.83 6.36 -11.12
C ALA A 69 10.60 7.29 -10.14
N ALA A 70 11.04 8.45 -10.64
CA ALA A 70 11.70 9.46 -9.80
C ALA A 70 10.79 10.05 -8.73
N ALA A 71 9.50 10.27 -9.03
CA ALA A 71 8.52 10.73 -8.05
C ALA A 71 8.24 9.67 -6.99
N HIS A 72 8.06 8.41 -7.41
CA HIS A 72 7.79 7.29 -6.52
C HIS A 72 8.96 7.05 -5.55
N ASP A 73 10.19 6.96 -6.06
CA ASP A 73 11.39 6.78 -5.23
C ASP A 73 11.58 7.92 -4.25
N TRP A 74 11.48 9.17 -4.73
CA TRP A 74 11.60 10.34 -3.87
C TRP A 74 10.50 10.36 -2.80
N PHE A 75 9.26 10.03 -3.15
CA PHE A 75 8.13 10.06 -2.23
C PHE A 75 8.29 9.05 -1.10
N ILE A 76 8.67 7.80 -1.40
CA ILE A 76 8.92 6.77 -0.39
C ILE A 76 10.10 7.16 0.51
N GLU A 77 11.19 7.65 -0.06
CA GLU A 77 12.38 8.04 0.71
C GLU A 77 12.11 9.20 1.66
N ASN A 78 11.17 10.09 1.33
CA ASN A 78 10.75 11.18 2.20
C ASN A 78 9.72 10.71 3.23
N CYS A 79 8.76 9.85 2.85
CA CYS A 79 7.84 9.22 3.80
C CYS A 79 8.59 8.43 4.88
N ALA A 80 9.66 7.72 4.52
CA ALA A 80 10.50 6.99 5.46
C ALA A 80 11.25 7.90 6.47
N GLN A 81 11.39 9.20 6.19
CA GLN A 81 11.99 10.17 7.11
C GLN A 81 10.99 10.80 8.08
N VAL A 82 9.69 10.69 7.81
CA VAL A 82 8.64 11.22 8.70
C VAL A 82 8.51 10.26 9.90
N PRO A 83 8.54 10.77 11.14
CA PRO A 83 8.28 9.94 12.31
C PRO A 83 6.94 9.24 12.17
N GLN A 84 6.93 7.94 12.43
CA GLN A 84 5.75 7.10 12.30
C GLN A 84 5.07 6.92 13.65
N SER A 85 3.75 7.08 13.69
CA SER A 85 2.94 6.73 14.86
C SER A 85 1.89 5.68 14.52
N ASP A 86 1.79 4.68 15.40
CA ASP A 86 0.70 3.71 15.41
C ASP A 86 -0.62 4.28 15.95
N ASP A 87 -0.59 5.50 16.48
CA ASP A 87 -1.80 6.18 16.92
C ASP A 87 -2.66 6.55 15.71
N ALA A 88 -3.93 6.14 15.75
CA ALA A 88 -4.92 6.71 14.85
C ALA A 88 -5.00 8.23 15.09
N PRO A 89 -5.22 9.05 14.05
CA PRO A 89 -5.46 10.48 14.22
C PRO A 89 -6.55 10.67 15.28
N ALA A 90 -6.30 11.57 16.25
CA ALA A 90 -7.10 11.73 17.46
C ALA A 90 -8.55 12.18 17.17
N ALA A 91 -9.40 11.26 16.74
CA ALA A 91 -10.84 11.39 16.62
C ALA A 91 -11.49 10.23 17.40
N LYS A 92 -11.78 10.52 18.67
CA LYS A 92 -12.67 9.81 19.62
C LYS A 92 -12.88 8.30 19.37
N LYS A 93 -12.11 7.51 20.14
CA LYS A 93 -12.38 6.15 20.62
C LYS A 93 -13.48 5.37 19.88
N ALA A 94 -13.05 4.45 19.02
CA ALA A 94 -13.48 3.07 19.14
C ALA A 94 -12.23 2.27 19.49
N ARG A 95 -12.10 1.93 20.77
CA ARG A 95 -11.21 0.86 21.21
C ARG A 95 -11.89 -0.41 20.77
N THR A 96 -11.29 -1.17 19.87
CA THR A 96 -11.56 -2.60 19.78
C THR A 96 -10.34 -3.31 20.32
N GLU A 97 -10.63 -4.33 21.12
CA GLU A 97 -9.69 -5.02 21.97
C GLU A 97 -8.66 -5.79 21.16
N GLU A 98 -7.45 -5.74 21.71
CA GLU A 98 -6.30 -6.59 21.50
C GLU A 98 -6.71 -8.07 21.48
N GLU A 99 -6.73 -8.70 20.31
CA GLU A 99 -6.48 -10.14 20.22
C GLU A 99 -4.98 -10.34 19.98
N ALA A 100 -4.29 -10.61 21.09
CA ALA A 100 -2.95 -11.15 21.09
C ALA A 100 -2.88 -12.35 20.12
N ALA A 101 -1.82 -12.38 19.31
CA ALA A 101 -1.45 -13.57 18.57
C ALA A 101 -1.41 -14.77 19.53
N ASP A 102 -2.23 -15.77 19.25
CA ASP A 102 -2.22 -17.06 19.95
C ASP A 102 -0.84 -17.71 19.77
N PRO A 103 -0.05 -17.89 20.84
CA PRO A 103 1.29 -18.44 20.73
C PRO A 103 1.21 -19.96 20.75
N GLY A 104 0.87 -20.57 19.61
CA GLY A 104 1.11 -22.00 19.46
C GLY A 104 0.31 -22.73 18.39
N ASP A 105 0.84 -22.82 17.18
CA ASP A 105 0.87 -24.09 16.44
C ASP A 105 1.97 -24.00 15.37
N GLY A 106 2.76 -25.06 15.19
CA GLY A 106 3.86 -25.13 14.22
C GLY A 106 3.43 -25.14 12.74
N ARG A 107 2.40 -24.39 12.36
CA ARG A 107 1.98 -24.13 10.98
C ARG A 107 2.68 -22.87 10.50
N LYS A 108 3.28 -22.91 9.31
CA LYS A 108 3.78 -21.69 8.66
C LYS A 108 2.66 -20.66 8.64
N ASP A 109 2.82 -19.55 9.36
CA ASP A 109 1.78 -18.52 9.45
C ASP A 109 1.45 -18.03 8.04
N TYR A 110 0.21 -18.23 7.59
CA TYR A 110 -0.26 -17.76 6.29
C TYR A 110 -0.23 -16.23 6.19
N TYR A 111 -0.27 -15.55 7.34
CA TYR A 111 -0.22 -14.10 7.45
C TYR A 111 0.98 -13.64 8.28
N GLU A 112 1.54 -12.49 7.93
CA GLU A 112 2.57 -11.77 8.68
C GLU A 112 2.03 -10.39 9.08
N VAL A 113 2.22 -9.97 10.33
CA VAL A 113 1.78 -8.63 10.78
C VAL A 113 2.85 -7.61 10.41
N LEU A 114 2.52 -6.72 9.46
CA LEU A 114 3.40 -5.66 8.97
C LEU A 114 2.65 -4.33 9.09
N ASP A 115 3.28 -3.34 9.72
CA ASP A 115 2.68 -2.04 10.04
C ASP A 115 1.32 -2.13 10.77
N GLY A 116 1.22 -3.09 11.68
CA GLY A 116 0.00 -3.35 12.45
C GLY A 116 -1.16 -3.91 11.64
N ALA A 117 -0.93 -4.37 10.40
CA ALA A 117 -1.93 -5.05 9.58
C ALA A 117 -1.47 -6.46 9.20
N LYS A 118 -2.43 -7.40 9.14
CA LYS A 118 -2.19 -8.76 8.63
C LYS A 118 -2.00 -8.70 7.11
N CYS A 119 -0.78 -8.99 6.67
CA CYS A 119 -0.38 -9.10 5.28
C CYS A 119 -0.21 -10.57 4.89
N ASP A 120 -0.46 -10.90 3.63
CA ASP A 120 -0.25 -12.25 3.10
C ASP A 120 1.25 -12.56 3.02
N ARG A 121 1.68 -13.60 3.74
CA ARG A 121 3.10 -13.94 3.84
C ARG A 121 3.66 -14.43 2.51
N ALA A 122 2.88 -15.12 1.68
CA ALA A 122 3.35 -15.64 0.41
C ALA A 122 3.69 -14.50 -0.57
N ILE A 123 2.89 -13.43 -0.60
CA ILE A 123 3.15 -12.24 -1.42
C ILE A 123 4.42 -11.52 -0.94
N VAL A 124 4.57 -11.34 0.37
CA VAL A 124 5.74 -10.68 0.96
C VAL A 124 7.01 -11.49 0.72
N ASP A 125 6.96 -12.80 0.95
CA ASP A 125 8.11 -13.69 0.73
C ASP A 125 8.47 -13.75 -0.77
N ALA A 126 7.51 -13.75 -1.69
CA ALA A 126 7.78 -13.65 -3.12
C ALA A 126 8.53 -12.35 -3.48
N CYS A 127 8.17 -11.22 -2.87
CA CYS A 127 8.90 -9.96 -3.06
C CYS A 127 10.31 -10.01 -2.45
N ARG A 128 10.46 -10.59 -1.25
CA ARG A 128 11.77 -10.79 -0.59
C ARG A 128 12.69 -11.66 -1.44
N GLU A 129 12.18 -12.72 -2.06
CA GLU A 129 12.97 -13.57 -2.95
C GLU A 129 13.29 -12.88 -4.28
N ALA A 130 12.37 -12.08 -4.83
CA ALA A 130 12.61 -11.29 -6.04
C ALA A 130 13.81 -10.34 -5.87
N VAL A 131 13.91 -9.64 -4.74
CA VAL A 131 15.03 -8.73 -4.47
C VAL A 131 16.34 -9.43 -4.08
N LYS A 132 16.27 -10.70 -3.61
CA LYS A 132 17.45 -11.53 -3.32
C LYS A 132 18.06 -12.18 -4.58
N GLY A 133 17.34 -12.17 -5.69
CA GLY A 133 17.80 -12.75 -6.96
C GLY A 133 19.09 -12.10 -7.47
N GLN A 134 19.69 -12.67 -8.52
CA GLN A 134 20.96 -12.18 -9.12
C GLN A 134 20.86 -10.83 -9.86
N GLY A 135 19.76 -10.09 -9.67
CA GLY A 135 19.49 -8.80 -10.33
C GLY A 135 20.12 -7.60 -9.64
N ASP A 136 19.64 -6.41 -9.98
CA ASP A 136 20.04 -5.11 -9.41
C ASP A 136 19.38 -4.83 -8.03
N GLY A 137 18.82 -5.85 -7.39
CA GLY A 137 18.09 -5.74 -6.13
C GLY A 137 16.70 -5.12 -6.27
N ARG A 138 16.14 -5.07 -7.49
CA ARG A 138 14.78 -4.57 -7.77
C ARG A 138 13.87 -5.67 -8.25
N VAL A 139 12.57 -5.52 -7.98
CA VAL A 139 11.53 -6.39 -8.51
C VAL A 139 11.33 -6.10 -10.00
N SER A 140 11.65 -7.08 -10.84
CA SER A 140 11.48 -7.01 -12.29
C SER A 140 10.01 -7.21 -12.70
N LEU A 141 9.67 -6.94 -13.97
CA LEU A 141 8.32 -7.22 -14.48
C LEU A 141 7.96 -8.71 -14.39
N GLU A 142 8.92 -9.61 -14.57
CA GLU A 142 8.67 -11.05 -14.45
C GLU A 142 8.40 -11.45 -13.00
N ASP A 143 9.13 -10.86 -12.06
CA ASP A 143 8.92 -11.13 -10.64
C ASP A 143 7.63 -10.51 -10.13
N ALA A 144 7.25 -9.34 -10.63
CA ALA A 144 5.95 -8.72 -10.37
C ALA A 144 4.78 -9.63 -10.76
N LYS A 145 4.88 -10.31 -11.89
CA LYS A 145 3.86 -11.28 -12.34
C LYS A 145 3.78 -12.46 -11.38
N LYS A 146 4.92 -13.02 -10.95
CA LYS A 146 4.95 -14.12 -9.97
C LYS A 146 4.35 -13.68 -8.62
N VAL A 147 4.69 -12.48 -8.16
CA VAL A 147 4.11 -11.90 -6.92
C VAL A 147 2.59 -11.77 -7.06
N PHE A 148 2.11 -11.31 -8.22
CA PHE A 148 0.69 -11.17 -8.48
C PHE A 148 -0.03 -12.52 -8.62
N GLU A 149 0.61 -13.55 -9.19
CA GLU A 149 0.08 -14.92 -9.24
C GLU A 149 -0.15 -15.51 -7.84
N HIS A 150 0.67 -15.14 -6.86
CA HIS A 150 0.44 -15.51 -5.46
C HIS A 150 -0.71 -14.74 -4.80
N ALA A 151 -1.06 -13.57 -5.34
CA ALA A 151 -2.16 -12.75 -4.85
C ALA A 151 -3.50 -13.08 -5.52
N GLU A 152 -3.48 -13.43 -6.81
CA GLU A 152 -4.66 -13.74 -7.61
C GLU A 152 -5.00 -15.23 -7.52
N ASP A 153 -5.53 -15.67 -6.38
CA ASP A 153 -6.14 -16.99 -6.28
C ASP A 153 -7.60 -16.94 -6.78
N GLY A 154 -7.89 -17.66 -7.86
CA GLY A 154 -9.25 -17.76 -8.40
C GLY A 154 -9.78 -16.49 -9.08
N ASN A 155 -8.90 -15.61 -9.60
CA ASN A 155 -9.27 -14.40 -10.36
C ASN A 155 -10.04 -13.35 -9.51
N ILE A 156 -9.80 -13.34 -8.21
CA ILE A 156 -10.37 -12.41 -7.25
C ILE A 156 -9.24 -11.91 -6.34
N LEU A 157 -9.21 -10.62 -6.06
CA LEU A 157 -8.33 -10.06 -5.03
C LEU A 157 -9.12 -9.68 -3.79
N THR A 158 -8.79 -10.32 -2.68
CA THR A 158 -9.24 -9.94 -1.34
C THR A 158 -8.61 -8.63 -0.89
N ARG A 159 -9.18 -8.03 0.15
CA ARG A 159 -8.62 -6.84 0.79
C ARG A 159 -7.19 -7.08 1.27
N CYS A 160 -6.92 -8.24 1.87
CA CYS A 160 -5.59 -8.59 2.39
C CYS A 160 -4.53 -8.56 1.29
N GLU A 161 -4.80 -9.23 0.17
CA GLU A 161 -3.86 -9.33 -0.95
C GLU A 161 -3.59 -7.95 -1.57
N ARG A 162 -4.63 -7.14 -1.77
CA ARG A 162 -4.49 -5.74 -2.25
C ARG A 162 -3.61 -4.90 -1.33
N TRP A 163 -3.84 -4.98 -0.03
CA TRP A 163 -3.06 -4.25 0.96
C TRP A 163 -1.63 -4.75 1.06
N THR A 164 -1.41 -6.05 0.87
CA THR A 164 -0.08 -6.65 0.87
C THR A 164 0.73 -6.23 -0.36
N ILE A 165 0.12 -6.21 -1.55
CA ILE A 165 0.78 -5.71 -2.76
C ILE A 165 1.16 -4.23 -2.59
N ARG A 166 0.25 -3.42 -2.05
CA ARG A 166 0.49 -2.00 -1.72
C ARG A 166 1.67 -1.81 -0.77
N TYR A 167 1.76 -2.63 0.27
CA TYR A 167 2.89 -2.65 1.19
C TYR A 167 4.19 -3.00 0.45
N CYS A 168 4.17 -4.05 -0.38
CA CYS A 168 5.36 -4.48 -1.10
C CYS A 168 5.87 -3.41 -2.09
N LEU A 169 4.98 -2.60 -2.66
CA LEU A 169 5.37 -1.48 -3.52
C LEU A 169 6.08 -0.35 -2.78
N THR A 170 5.82 -0.17 -1.48
CA THR A 170 6.52 0.84 -0.68
C THR A 170 7.81 0.34 -0.07
N GLU A 171 7.86 -0.93 0.34
CA GLU A 171 9.04 -1.47 1.04
C GLU A 171 10.14 -1.94 0.09
N PHE A 172 9.78 -2.50 -1.07
CA PHE A 172 10.74 -3.00 -2.03
C PHE A 172 10.97 -1.98 -3.15
N LYS A 173 12.14 -2.04 -3.80
CA LYS A 173 12.41 -1.27 -5.02
C LYS A 173 11.90 -2.06 -6.22
N TRP A 174 11.12 -1.41 -7.08
CA TRP A 174 10.54 -2.03 -8.28
C TRP A 174 11.02 -1.31 -9.53
N THR A 175 11.06 -2.03 -10.65
CA THR A 175 11.26 -1.39 -11.95
C THR A 175 9.99 -0.66 -12.37
N GLU A 176 10.12 0.44 -13.13
CA GLU A 176 8.96 1.23 -13.59
C GLU A 176 7.95 0.36 -14.36
N ALA A 177 8.45 -0.54 -15.23
CA ALA A 177 7.59 -1.47 -15.96
C ALA A 177 6.83 -2.43 -15.03
N ALA A 178 7.46 -2.87 -13.94
CA ALA A 178 6.81 -3.73 -12.94
C ALA A 178 5.74 -2.98 -12.15
N GLN A 179 6.01 -1.74 -11.75
CA GLN A 179 5.06 -0.87 -11.06
C GLN A 179 3.84 -0.56 -11.95
N ASP A 180 4.08 -0.13 -13.19
CA ASP A 180 3.00 0.15 -14.14
C ASP A 180 2.13 -1.08 -14.38
N TRP A 181 2.75 -2.25 -14.54
CA TRP A 181 2.03 -3.49 -14.79
C TRP A 181 1.20 -3.93 -13.58
N ILE A 182 1.76 -3.90 -12.36
CA ILE A 182 1.04 -4.36 -11.17
C ILE A 182 -0.10 -3.41 -10.80
N VAL A 183 0.08 -2.10 -11.01
CA VAL A 183 -1.00 -1.11 -10.87
C VAL A 183 -2.13 -1.39 -11.86
N ASP A 184 -1.79 -1.64 -13.13
CA ASP A 184 -2.80 -1.99 -14.14
C ASP A 184 -3.49 -3.33 -13.82
N ALA A 185 -2.77 -4.30 -13.27
CA ALA A 185 -3.31 -5.60 -12.86
C ALA A 185 -4.30 -5.46 -11.69
N LEU A 186 -3.93 -4.70 -10.64
CA LEU A 186 -4.79 -4.38 -9.50
C LEU A 186 -6.09 -3.68 -9.92
N GLN A 187 -6.05 -2.82 -10.94
CA GLN A 187 -7.23 -2.12 -11.46
C GLN A 187 -8.13 -3.02 -12.31
N LYS A 188 -7.57 -4.03 -12.98
CA LYS A 188 -8.32 -4.97 -13.84
C LYS A 188 -9.04 -6.06 -13.04
N VAL A 189 -8.45 -6.52 -11.94
CA VAL A 189 -9.06 -7.59 -11.14
C VAL A 189 -10.13 -6.98 -10.22
N PRO A 190 -11.41 -7.42 -10.33
CA PRO A 190 -12.45 -6.92 -9.44
C PRO A 190 -12.09 -7.26 -7.98
N GLY A 191 -12.38 -6.31 -7.08
CA GLY A 191 -12.19 -6.55 -5.66
C GLY A 191 -13.24 -7.54 -5.19
N ALA A 192 -12.84 -8.54 -4.41
CA ALA A 192 -13.81 -9.29 -3.64
C ALA A 192 -14.51 -8.30 -2.70
N GLU A 193 -15.78 -7.97 -2.96
CA GLU A 193 -16.67 -7.43 -1.94
C GLU A 193 -17.06 -8.58 -1.00
N SER A 194 -16.07 -9.24 -0.37
CA SER A 194 -16.35 -10.31 0.57
C SER A 194 -16.85 -9.66 1.87
N HIS A 195 -18.16 -9.75 2.04
CA HIS A 195 -18.89 -9.69 3.31
C HIS A 195 -18.03 -10.29 4.43
N GLU A 196 -17.75 -9.50 5.46
CA GLU A 196 -17.06 -9.88 6.71
C GLU A 196 -16.15 -11.11 6.64
N SER A 197 -14.87 -10.86 6.43
CA SER A 197 -13.82 -11.73 6.98
C SER A 197 -12.73 -10.83 7.51
N HIS A 198 -12.33 -11.11 8.76
CA HIS A 198 -11.55 -10.36 9.75
C HIS A 198 -10.15 -9.85 9.32
N CYS A 199 -9.95 -9.54 8.06
CA CYS A 199 -8.75 -8.88 7.58
C CYS A 199 -8.97 -7.37 7.54
N CYS A 200 -8.07 -6.63 8.20
CA CYS A 200 -7.76 -5.20 8.05
C CYS A 200 -8.04 -4.27 9.25
N ILE A 201 -8.55 -4.75 10.38
CA ILE A 201 -8.49 -3.96 11.63
C ILE A 201 -8.22 -4.92 12.78
N SER A 202 -7.02 -4.80 13.36
CA SER A 202 -6.70 -5.21 14.72
C SER A 202 -6.32 -3.94 15.47
#